data_AF-A0A954R065-F1
#
_entry.id   AF-A0A954R065-F1
#
_cell.length_a   1.000
_cell.length_b   1.000
_cell.length_c   1.000
_cell.angle_alpha   90.00
_cell.angle_beta   90.00
_cell.angle_gamma   90.00
#
_symmetry.space_group_name_H-M   'P 1'
#
loop_
_entity.id
_entity.type
_entity.pdbx_description
1 polymer ?
#
loop_
_entity_poly.entity_id
_entity_poly.type
_entity_poly.pdbx_seq_one_letter_code
_entity_poly.pdbx_strand_id
1 'polypeptide(L)'
;YDGLSLAWAIVEHLHDKIGARTLFATHYHELTQLQKSLPNVRNYNVAVKEWDENIVFLHRIVPGGADKSYGIHVARLAGVPQVVNQRAKVILEQLEADHLNRRGDSKITPPRRNADSPIQLTLFEMGHHPLIDKLRELEVAAITPLQALQLLEQWQQELARESRT
;
A
#
# COMPACT_ATOMS: atom_id res chain seq x y z
N TYR A 1 1.95 -10.85 -10.26
CA TYR A 1 1.95 -9.66 -11.12
C TYR A 1 1.00 -9.81 -12.29
N ASP A 2 1.06 -10.89 -13.08
CA ASP A 2 0.15 -11.12 -14.22
C ASP A 2 -1.35 -11.01 -13.85
N GLY A 3 -1.79 -11.75 -12.82
CA GLY A 3 -3.19 -11.71 -12.36
C GLY A 3 -3.68 -10.33 -11.88
N LEU A 4 -2.81 -9.54 -11.24
CA LEU A 4 -3.13 -8.17 -10.84
C LEU A 4 -3.28 -7.26 -12.07
N SER A 5 -2.34 -7.34 -13.02
CA SER A 5 -2.37 -6.57 -14.26
C SER A 5 -3.63 -6.85 -15.07
N LEU A 6 -4.02 -8.12 -15.17
CA LEU A 6 -5.24 -8.50 -15.87
C LEU A 6 -6.49 -8.00 -15.15
N ALA A 7 -6.57 -8.17 -13.83
CA ALA A 7 -7.69 -7.67 -13.04
C ALA A 7 -7.84 -6.15 -13.15
N TRP A 8 -6.73 -5.42 -13.14
CA TRP A 8 -6.70 -3.98 -13.35
C TRP A 8 -7.28 -3.59 -14.71
N ALA A 9 -6.76 -4.17 -15.79
CA ALA A 9 -7.23 -3.89 -17.15
C ALA A 9 -8.71 -4.22 -17.34
N ILE A 10 -9.20 -5.28 -16.69
CA ILE A 10 -10.62 -5.64 -16.70
C ILE A 10 -11.47 -4.56 -16.00
N VAL A 11 -11.03 -4.07 -14.83
CA VAL A 11 -11.75 -3.01 -14.12
C VAL A 11 -11.81 -1.73 -14.94
N GLU A 12 -10.71 -1.33 -15.57
CA GLU A 12 -10.67 -0.16 -16.47
C GLU A 12 -11.62 -0.35 -17.67
N HIS A 13 -11.59 -1.52 -18.31
CA HIS A 13 -12.49 -1.79 -19.44
C HIS A 13 -13.97 -1.77 -19.04
N LEU A 14 -14.30 -2.36 -17.88
CA LEU A 14 -15.67 -2.33 -17.33
C LEU A 14 -16.11 -0.89 -17.02
N HIS A 15 -15.22 -0.06 -16.49
CA HIS A 15 -15.49 1.33 -16.15
C HIS A 15 -15.64 2.23 -17.40
N ASP A 16 -14.67 2.20 -18.31
CA ASP A 16 -14.57 3.17 -19.41
C ASP A 16 -15.37 2.80 -20.66
N LYS A 17 -15.57 1.50 -20.92
CA LYS A 17 -16.20 1.00 -22.15
C LYS A 17 -17.60 0.46 -21.92
N ILE A 18 -17.78 -0.36 -20.88
CA ILE A 18 -19.05 -1.05 -20.65
C ILE A 18 -20.01 -0.21 -19.81
N GLY A 19 -19.54 0.39 -18.71
CA GLY A 19 -20.36 1.24 -17.83
C GLY A 19 -21.46 0.50 -17.07
N ALA A 20 -21.40 -0.84 -16.99
CA ALA A 20 -22.40 -1.64 -16.28
C ALA A 20 -22.18 -1.62 -14.77
N ARG A 21 -23.28 -1.78 -14.01
CA ARG A 21 -23.19 -1.98 -12.55
C ARG A 21 -22.41 -3.27 -12.28
N THR A 22 -21.27 -3.12 -11.62
CA THR A 22 -20.33 -4.20 -11.38
C THR A 22 -20.02 -4.30 -9.89
N LEU A 23 -20.05 -5.53 -9.35
CA LEU A 23 -19.46 -5.84 -8.05
C LEU A 23 -18.20 -6.66 -8.29
N PHE A 24 -17.05 -6.12 -7.88
CA PHE A 24 -15.75 -6.73 -8.10
C PHE A 24 -15.14 -7.14 -6.75
N ALA A 25 -15.27 -8.42 -6.40
CA ALA A 25 -14.65 -8.97 -5.19
C ALA A 25 -13.19 -9.36 -5.49
N THR A 26 -12.24 -8.85 -4.71
CA THR A 26 -10.81 -9.08 -4.92
C THR A 26 -10.05 -9.25 -3.61
N HIS A 27 -8.90 -9.91 -3.70
CA HIS A 27 -7.88 -9.97 -2.64
C HIS A 27 -6.68 -9.06 -2.94
N TYR A 28 -6.68 -8.38 -4.09
CA TYR A 28 -5.66 -7.40 -4.47
C TYR A 28 -5.96 -6.05 -3.83
N HIS A 29 -5.21 -5.73 -2.79
CA HIS A 29 -5.30 -4.42 -2.12
C HIS A 29 -4.90 -3.27 -3.03
N GLU A 30 -4.02 -3.52 -4.00
CA GLU A 30 -3.56 -2.56 -5.00
C GLU A 30 -4.71 -1.99 -5.83
N LEU A 31 -5.76 -2.77 -6.10
CA LEU A 31 -6.93 -2.31 -6.86
C LEU A 31 -7.77 -1.28 -6.11
N THR A 32 -7.64 -1.17 -4.78
CA THR A 32 -8.34 -0.12 -4.01
C THR A 32 -7.91 1.28 -4.43
N GLN A 33 -6.72 1.44 -5.00
CA GLN A 33 -6.20 2.72 -5.46
C GLN A 33 -6.98 3.28 -6.66
N LEU A 34 -7.66 2.42 -7.42
CA LEU A 34 -8.45 2.79 -8.60
C LEU A 34 -9.58 3.77 -8.28
N GLN A 35 -10.11 3.77 -7.04
CA GLN A 35 -11.09 4.76 -6.61
C GLN A 35 -10.56 6.21 -6.75
N LYS A 36 -9.25 6.43 -6.69
CA LYS A 36 -8.67 7.79 -6.80
C LYS A 36 -8.66 8.31 -8.23
N SER A 37 -8.52 7.42 -9.22
CA SER A 37 -8.43 7.78 -10.65
C SER A 37 -9.73 7.58 -11.41
N LEU A 38 -10.59 6.66 -10.97
CA LEU A 38 -11.84 6.31 -11.64
C LEU A 38 -13.05 6.87 -10.88
N PRO A 39 -13.73 7.92 -11.40
CA PRO A 39 -14.72 8.72 -10.65
C PRO A 39 -15.97 7.95 -10.21
N ASN A 40 -16.25 6.78 -10.79
CA ASN A 40 -17.41 5.95 -10.45
C ASN A 40 -17.05 4.68 -9.67
N VAL A 41 -15.77 4.48 -9.36
CA VAL A 41 -15.33 3.35 -8.54
C VAL A 41 -15.46 3.70 -7.07
N ARG A 42 -15.97 2.77 -6.26
CA ARG A 42 -16.09 2.90 -4.81
C ARG A 42 -15.64 1.62 -4.14
N ASN A 43 -14.73 1.75 -3.18
CA ASN A 43 -14.24 0.65 -2.37
C ASN A 43 -15.19 0.37 -1.22
N TYR A 44 -15.41 -0.92 -1.01
CA TYR A 44 -16.11 -1.44 0.13
C TYR A 44 -15.37 -2.66 0.66
N ASN A 45 -15.43 -2.88 1.97
CA ASN A 45 -14.88 -4.04 2.62
C ASN A 45 -15.94 -4.71 3.52
N VAL A 46 -15.67 -5.94 3.94
CA VAL A 46 -16.46 -6.62 4.97
C VAL A 46 -15.93 -6.18 6.32
N ALA A 47 -16.80 -5.65 7.18
CA ALA A 47 -16.43 -5.18 8.50
C ALA A 47 -15.98 -6.34 9.40
N VAL A 48 -14.85 -6.12 10.04
CA VAL A 48 -14.18 -7.07 10.94
C VAL A 48 -14.00 -6.40 12.30
N LYS A 49 -14.29 -7.13 13.38
CA LYS A 49 -14.03 -6.68 14.75
C LYS A 49 -12.99 -7.59 15.39
N GLU A 50 -11.89 -7.00 15.82
CA GLU A 50 -10.87 -7.67 16.65
C GLU A 50 -11.35 -7.64 18.11
N TRP A 51 -11.34 -8.80 18.77
CA TRP A 51 -11.62 -8.95 20.20
C TRP A 51 -10.56 -9.87 20.79
N ASP A 52 -9.63 -9.29 21.55
CA ASP A 52 -8.47 -10.01 22.10
C ASP A 52 -7.69 -10.71 20.97
N GLU A 53 -7.45 -12.03 21.06
CA GLU A 53 -6.82 -12.80 19.98
C GLU A 53 -7.81 -13.32 18.91
N ASN A 54 -9.09 -12.95 18.99
CA ASN A 54 -10.15 -13.44 18.12
C ASN A 54 -10.64 -12.38 17.13
N ILE A 55 -11.10 -12.86 15.97
CA ILE A 55 -11.68 -12.02 14.94
C ILE A 55 -13.14 -12.43 14.73
N VAL A 56 -14.03 -11.44 14.73
CA VAL A 56 -15.45 -11.61 14.43
C VAL A 56 -15.77 -10.92 13.11
N PHE A 57 -16.21 -11.69 12.13
CA PHE A 57 -16.75 -11.18 10.87
C PHE A 57 -18.17 -10.67 11.11
N LEU A 58 -18.40 -9.38 10.91
CA LEU A 58 -19.70 -8.75 11.17
C LEU A 58 -20.69 -8.95 10.02
N HIS A 59 -20.28 -9.61 8.93
CA HIS A 59 -21.06 -9.80 7.68
C HIS A 59 -21.72 -8.51 7.17
N ARG A 60 -21.10 -7.36 7.47
CA ARG A 60 -21.59 -6.04 7.10
C ARG A 60 -20.62 -5.41 6.11
N ILE A 61 -21.16 -4.94 4.98
CA ILE A 61 -20.36 -4.20 4.01
C ILE A 61 -20.27 -2.74 4.45
N VAL A 62 -19.05 -2.21 4.52
CA VAL A 62 -18.75 -0.82 4.91
C VAL A 62 -17.87 -0.15 3.86
N PRO A 63 -18.00 1.18 3.66
CA PRO A 63 -17.16 1.90 2.71
C PRO A 63 -15.69 1.89 3.15
N GLY A 64 -14.78 1.81 2.17
CA GLY A 64 -13.33 1.83 2.37
C GLY A 64 -12.61 0.62 1.78
N GLY A 65 -11.27 0.74 1.64
CA GLY A 65 -10.40 -0.41 1.39
C GLY A 65 -10.22 -1.25 2.66
N ALA A 66 -9.66 -2.46 2.54
CA ALA A 66 -9.29 -3.24 3.71
C ALA A 66 -7.86 -2.87 4.14
N ASP A 67 -7.67 -2.47 5.39
CA ASP A 67 -6.37 -1.98 5.88
C ASP A 67 -5.43 -3.10 6.35
N LYS A 68 -5.93 -4.34 6.45
CA LYS A 68 -5.19 -5.50 6.95
C LYS A 68 -5.60 -6.79 6.26
N SER A 69 -4.66 -7.73 6.18
CA SER A 69 -4.90 -9.10 5.74
C SER A 69 -5.09 -10.02 6.95
N TYR A 70 -6.21 -10.74 6.99
CA TYR A 70 -6.60 -11.58 8.15
C TYR A 70 -6.27 -13.08 7.96
N GLY A 71 -5.38 -13.42 7.01
CA GLY A 71 -5.13 -14.82 6.61
C GLY A 71 -4.72 -15.75 7.75
N ILE A 72 -3.79 -15.32 8.62
CA ILE A 72 -3.35 -16.12 9.78
C ILE A 72 -4.50 -16.33 10.79
N HIS A 73 -5.37 -15.34 10.95
CA HIS A 73 -6.52 -15.44 11.84
C HIS A 73 -7.59 -16.39 11.29
N VAL A 74 -7.84 -16.34 9.98
CA VAL A 74 -8.73 -17.29 9.30
C VAL A 74 -8.17 -18.71 9.41
N ALA A 75 -6.86 -18.90 9.27
CA ALA A 75 -6.22 -20.20 9.45
C ALA A 75 -6.42 -20.77 10.87
N ARG A 76 -6.30 -19.92 11.90
CA ARG A 76 -6.61 -20.30 13.29
C ARG A 76 -8.05 -20.78 13.45
N LEU A 77 -9.02 -20.03 12.90
CA LEU A 77 -10.45 -20.42 12.94
C LEU A 77 -10.71 -21.72 12.17
N ALA A 78 -9.97 -21.98 11.10
CA ALA A 78 -10.05 -23.23 10.32
C ALA A 78 -9.41 -24.44 11.02
N GLY A 79 -8.85 -24.28 12.23
CA GLY A 79 -8.23 -25.37 12.99
C GLY A 79 -6.80 -25.69 12.55
N VAL A 80 -6.12 -24.78 11.85
CA VAL A 80 -4.70 -24.94 11.52
C VAL A 80 -3.87 -25.02 12.82
N PRO A 81 -2.94 -25.97 12.97
CA PRO A 81 -2.17 -26.14 14.20
C PRO A 81 -1.48 -24.86 14.68
N GLN A 82 -1.49 -24.62 15.99
CA GLN A 82 -0.95 -23.39 16.59
C GLN A 82 0.52 -23.14 16.21
N VAL A 83 1.33 -24.20 16.14
CA VAL A 83 2.73 -24.16 15.69
C VAL A 83 2.88 -23.58 14.28
N VAL A 84 1.96 -23.90 13.36
CA VAL A 84 1.98 -23.37 11.99
C VAL A 84 1.61 -21.88 11.99
N ASN A 85 0.57 -21.50 12.75
CA ASN A 85 0.16 -20.10 12.86
C ASN A 85 1.25 -19.21 13.49
N GLN A 86 1.95 -19.71 14.51
CA GLN A 86 3.09 -19.02 15.13
C GLN A 86 4.22 -18.83 14.12
N ARG A 87 4.57 -19.88 13.35
CA ARG A 87 5.60 -19.77 12.31
C ARG A 87 5.20 -18.79 11.21
N ALA A 88 3.94 -18.81 10.78
CA ALA A 88 3.42 -17.89 9.78
C ALA A 88 3.52 -16.42 10.24
N LYS A 89 3.28 -16.14 11.54
CA LYS A 89 3.43 -14.80 12.11
C LYS A 89 4.88 -14.30 12.03
N VAL A 90 5.85 -15.14 12.39
CA VAL A 90 7.27 -14.80 12.29
C VAL A 90 7.68 -14.54 10.83
N ILE A 91 7.19 -15.35 9.88
CA ILE A 91 7.46 -15.15 8.45
C ILE A 91 6.85 -13.84 7.96
N LEU A 92 5.63 -13.50 8.39
CA LEU A 92 4.97 -12.25 8.03
C LEU A 92 5.77 -11.04 8.50
N GLU A 93 6.20 -11.04 9.76
CA GLU A 93 7.03 -9.97 10.35
C GLU A 93 8.36 -9.80 9.57
N GLN A 94 8.97 -10.91 9.13
CA GLN A 94 10.18 -10.87 8.29
C GLN A 94 9.91 -10.29 6.90
N LEU A 95 8.83 -10.70 6.23
CA LEU A 95 8.48 -10.20 4.90
C LEU A 95 8.12 -8.71 4.93
N GLU A 96 7.41 -8.26 5.96
CA GLU A 96 7.09 -6.84 6.17
C GLU A 96 8.37 -6.03 6.40
N ALA A 97 9.29 -6.52 7.23
CA ALA A 97 10.59 -5.88 7.46
C ALA A 97 11.46 -5.84 6.19
N ASP A 98 11.51 -6.93 5.42
CA ASP A 98 12.24 -6.99 4.15
C ASP A 98 11.65 -6.06 3.09
N HIS A 99 10.33 -5.92 3.04
CA HIS A 99 9.66 -4.96 2.16
C HIS A 99 9.99 -3.50 2.53
N LEU A 100 10.14 -3.20 3.83
CA LEU A 100 10.59 -1.89 4.29
C LEU A 100 12.07 -1.63 3.94
N ASN A 101 12.93 -2.64 4.08
CA ASN A 101 14.37 -2.53 3.81
C ASN A 101 14.72 -2.50 2.32
N ARG A 102 14.02 -3.26 1.45
CA ARG A 102 14.27 -3.29 0.00
C ARG A 102 13.91 -1.99 -0.73
N ARG A 103 13.17 -1.07 -0.10
CA ARG A 103 12.98 0.30 -0.62
C ARG A 103 14.27 1.15 -0.64
N GLY A 104 15.38 0.63 -0.08
CA GLY A 104 16.70 1.26 -0.12
C GLY A 104 17.50 1.08 -1.42
N ASP A 105 17.29 0.00 -2.19
CA ASP A 105 18.25 -0.44 -3.24
C ASP A 105 17.61 -0.80 -4.59
N SER A 106 16.86 0.12 -5.19
CA SER A 106 16.51 -0.01 -6.62
C SER A 106 16.52 1.34 -7.31
N LYS A 107 17.69 1.70 -7.83
CA LYS A 107 17.82 2.69 -8.91
C LYS A 107 17.21 2.08 -10.17
N ILE A 108 16.09 2.64 -10.64
CA ILE A 108 15.65 2.47 -12.03
C ILE A 108 15.59 3.87 -12.64
N THR A 109 16.53 4.13 -13.54
CA THR A 109 16.57 5.33 -14.40
C THR A 109 15.38 5.29 -15.38
N PRO A 110 14.61 6.37 -15.55
CA PRO A 110 13.56 6.42 -16.56
C PRO A 110 14.17 6.61 -17.97
N PRO A 111 13.75 5.86 -19.00
CA PRO A 111 14.13 6.14 -20.37
C PRO A 111 13.37 7.38 -20.88
N ARG A 112 14.07 8.21 -21.66
CA ARG A 112 13.53 9.39 -22.34
C ARG A 112 12.44 8.97 -23.35
N ARG A 113 11.35 9.74 -23.37
CA ARG A 113 10.22 9.65 -24.31
C ARG A 113 10.67 9.68 -25.77
N ASN A 114 10.29 8.67 -26.55
CA ASN A 114 9.97 8.81 -27.98
C ASN A 114 8.50 8.39 -28.17
N ALA A 115 7.78 9.14 -28.98
CA ALA A 115 6.36 8.93 -29.28
C ALA A 115 6.21 7.72 -30.22
N ASP A 116 6.03 6.52 -29.64
CA ASP A 116 5.36 5.33 -30.20
C ASP A 116 5.83 4.10 -29.40
N SER A 117 5.19 3.83 -28.25
CA SER A 117 5.34 2.58 -27.47
C SER A 117 4.31 2.49 -26.33
N PRO A 118 3.92 1.27 -25.91
CA PRO A 118 2.74 1.01 -25.09
C PRO A 118 2.87 1.57 -23.67
N ILE A 119 1.75 2.08 -23.17
CA ILE A 119 1.62 2.74 -21.87
C ILE A 119 1.76 1.70 -20.77
N GLN A 120 2.87 1.73 -20.03
CA GLN A 120 2.96 1.12 -18.72
C GLN A 120 3.85 1.95 -17.77
N LEU A 121 3.39 2.03 -16.52
CA LEU A 121 4.11 2.37 -15.29
C LEU A 121 4.30 3.87 -14.95
N THR A 122 3.23 4.51 -14.47
CA THR A 122 3.32 5.70 -13.60
C THR A 122 2.22 5.73 -12.55
N LEU A 123 2.02 4.63 -11.80
CA LEU A 123 1.04 4.61 -10.71
C LEU A 123 1.47 3.81 -9.46
N PHE A 124 2.79 3.62 -9.26
CA PHE A 124 3.35 3.01 -8.04
C PHE A 124 3.82 4.03 -7.00
N GLU A 125 3.50 5.32 -7.16
CA GLU A 125 3.88 6.38 -6.23
C GLU A 125 2.73 6.73 -5.27
N MET A 126 2.36 5.80 -4.37
CA MET A 126 1.72 6.22 -3.13
C MET A 126 2.79 6.45 -2.07
N GLY A 127 3.23 7.71 -1.99
CA GLY A 127 3.93 8.27 -0.84
C GLY A 127 5.44 8.40 -0.96
N HIS A 128 5.97 8.91 -2.07
CA HIS A 128 7.30 9.54 -2.03
C HIS A 128 7.15 10.87 -1.30
N HIS A 129 7.35 10.86 0.02
CA HIS A 129 7.36 12.09 0.80
C HIS A 129 8.64 12.87 0.42
N PRO A 130 8.57 14.17 0.07
CA PRO A 130 9.76 14.95 -0.33
C PRO A 130 10.91 14.90 0.69
N LEU A 131 10.58 14.70 1.97
CA LEU A 131 11.57 14.48 3.04
C LEU A 131 12.43 13.23 2.86
N ILE A 132 11.93 12.17 2.23
CA ILE A 132 12.72 10.94 1.99
C ILE A 132 13.87 11.26 1.04
N ASP A 133 13.63 12.07 0.02
CA ASP A 133 14.67 12.49 -0.92
C ASP A 133 15.66 13.45 -0.24
N LYS A 134 15.17 14.41 0.55
CA LYS A 134 16.04 15.29 1.37
C LYS A 134 16.93 14.50 2.35
N LEU A 135 16.41 13.43 2.95
CA LEU A 135 17.17 12.56 3.86
C LEU A 135 18.23 11.74 3.10
N ARG A 136 17.87 11.23 1.92
CA ARG A 136 18.75 10.41 1.08
C ARG A 136 19.91 11.24 0.51
N GLU A 137 19.71 12.52 0.28
CA GLU A 137 20.72 13.48 -0.19
C GLU A 137 21.56 14.10 0.94
N LEU A 138 21.15 13.93 2.20
CA LEU A 138 21.85 14.55 3.33
C LEU A 138 23.12 13.79 3.71
N GLU A 139 24.28 14.44 3.53
CA GLU A 139 25.55 13.94 4.05
C GLU A 139 25.68 14.23 5.55
N VAL A 140 25.29 13.27 6.38
CA VAL A 140 25.33 13.39 7.85
C VAL A 140 26.74 13.70 8.38
N ALA A 141 27.78 13.21 7.71
CA ALA A 141 29.17 13.46 8.09
C ALA A 141 29.65 14.90 7.80
N ALA A 142 28.93 15.65 6.97
CA ALA A 142 29.27 17.02 6.56
C ALA A 142 28.56 18.11 7.38
N ILE A 143 27.67 17.74 8.31
CA ILE A 143 26.89 18.67 9.13
C ILE A 143 27.31 18.65 10.60
N THR A 144 27.18 19.79 11.26
CA THR A 144 27.41 19.89 12.71
C THR A 144 26.20 19.35 13.49
N PRO A 145 26.39 18.88 14.74
CA PRO A 145 25.28 18.40 15.58
C PRO A 145 24.15 19.44 15.74
N LEU A 146 24.48 20.72 15.79
CA LEU A 146 23.50 21.80 15.87
C LEU A 146 22.67 21.93 14.58
N GLN A 147 23.31 21.83 13.41
CA GLN A 147 22.62 21.85 12.12
C GLN A 147 21.71 20.63 11.93
N ALA A 148 22.13 19.47 12.41
CA ALA A 148 21.29 18.27 12.39
C ALA A 148 20.01 18.46 13.22
N LEU A 149 20.11 19.02 14.43
CA LEU A 149 18.94 19.33 15.26
C LEU A 149 18.00 20.33 14.61
N GLN A 150 18.54 21.36 13.95
CA GLN A 150 17.74 22.36 13.23
C GLN A 150 16.99 21.77 12.02
N LEU A 151 17.64 20.88 11.27
CA LEU A 151 17.00 20.18 10.14
C LEU A 151 15.87 19.26 10.60
N LEU A 152 16.07 18.53 11.69
CA LEU A 152 15.04 17.65 12.28
C LEU A 152 13.83 18.45 12.78
N GLU A 153 14.05 19.59 13.44
CA GLU A 153 12.98 20.49 13.87
C GLU A 153 12.18 21.01 12.66
N GLN A 154 12.87 21.43 11.59
CA GLN A 154 12.24 21.92 10.38
C GLN A 154 11.35 20.86 9.72
N TRP A 155 11.85 19.63 9.58
CA TRP A 155 11.10 18.52 8.99
C TRP A 155 9.90 18.09 9.83
N GLN A 156 10.03 18.14 11.16
CA GLN A 156 8.91 17.87 12.06
C GLN A 156 7.78 18.90 11.88
N GLN A 157 8.13 20.18 11.69
CA GLN A 157 7.15 21.23 11.42
C GLN A 157 6.51 21.08 10.02
N GLU A 158 7.27 20.69 9.01
CA GLU A 158 6.78 20.42 7.64
C GLU A 158 5.72 19.30 7.65
N LEU A 159 6.01 18.18 8.31
CA LEU A 159 5.07 17.06 8.48
C LEU A 159 3.81 17.45 9.26
N ALA A 160 3.96 18.22 10.35
CA ALA A 160 2.83 18.64 11.18
C ALA A 160 1.86 19.60 10.44
N ARG A 161 2.35 20.35 9.46
CA ARG A 161 1.54 21.24 8.61
C ARG A 161 0.76 20.46 7.55
N GLU A 162 1.38 19.48 6.90
CA GLU A 162 0.71 18.64 5.90
C GLU A 162 -0.37 17.73 6.52
N SER A 163 -0.19 17.31 7.77
CA SER A 163 -1.17 16.50 8.53
C SER A 163 -2.49 17.22 8.86
N ARG A 164 -2.57 18.54 8.64
CA ARG A 164 -3.73 19.39 8.98
C ARG A 164 -4.54 19.85 7.77
N THR A 165 -4.14 19.45 6.56
CA THR A 165 -4.85 19.66 5.28
C THR A 165 -5.40 18.35 4.76
#